data_AF-A0A535LTA4-F1
#
_entry.id   AF-A0A535LTA4-F1
#
_cell.length_a   1.000
_cell.length_b   1.000
_cell.length_c   1.000
_cell.angle_alpha   90.00
_cell.angle_beta   90.00
_cell.angle_gamma   90.00
#
_symmetry.space_group_name_H-M   'P 1'
#
loop_
_entity.id
_entity.type
_entity.pdbx_description
1 polymer ?
#
loop_
_entity_poly.entity_id
_entity_poly.type
_entity_poly.pdbx_seq_one_letter_code
_entity_poly.pdbx_strand_id
1 'polypeptide(L)' 'MRWTTVAGVAAALAVLAYGTVLVFLAFDRNSHSASDTIRPFVITMGPVWVLAIWSGASLLRRHR' A
#
# COMPACT_ATOMS: atom_id res chain seq x y z
N MET A 1 14.10 -15.60 10.90
CA MET A 1 13.83 -14.81 9.67
C MET A 1 15.15 -14.22 9.19
N ARG A 2 15.42 -14.22 7.88
CA ARG A 2 16.58 -13.52 7.33
C ARG A 2 16.35 -12.01 7.41
N TRP A 3 17.31 -11.26 7.94
CA TRP A 3 17.26 -9.79 8.03
C TRP A 3 17.00 -9.12 6.67
N THR A 4 17.50 -9.72 5.59
CA THR A 4 17.26 -9.25 4.22
C THR A 4 15.79 -9.34 3.82
N THR A 5 15.05 -10.35 4.27
CA THR A 5 13.60 -10.47 4.01
C THR A 5 12.83 -9.37 4.76
N VAL A 6 13.18 -9.12 6.01
CA VAL A 6 12.55 -8.04 6.81
C VAL A 6 12.79 -6.68 6.17
N ALA A 7 14.05 -6.38 5.82
CA ALA A 7 14.41 -5.14 5.14
C ALA A 7 13.71 -4.99 3.78
N GLY A 8 13.63 -6.07 3.00
CA GLY A 8 12.93 -6.06 1.71
C GLY A 8 11.43 -5.79 1.83
N VAL A 9 10.75 -6.43 2.80
CA VAL A 9 9.32 -6.17 3.06
C VAL A 9 9.10 -4.74 3.53
N ALA A 10 9.94 -4.22 4.44
CA ALA A 10 9.84 -2.85 4.92
C ALA A 10 10.04 -1.83 3.78
N ALA A 11 11.04 -2.04 2.91
CA ALA A 11 11.27 -1.19 1.75
C ALA A 11 10.09 -1.21 0.77
N ALA A 12 9.53 -2.39 0.49
CA ALA A 12 8.36 -2.52 -0.38
C ALA A 12 7.13 -1.78 0.18
N LEU A 13 6.87 -1.89 1.50
CA LEU A 13 5.78 -1.17 2.15
C LEU A 13 6.01 0.35 2.15
N ALA A 14 7.26 0.81 2.31
CA ALA A 14 7.59 2.23 2.21
C ALA A 14 7.32 2.80 0.80
N VAL A 15 7.72 2.06 -0.23
CA VAL A 15 7.42 2.42 -1.63
C VAL A 15 5.91 2.43 -1.88
N LEU A 16 5.17 1.43 -1.38
CA LEU A 16 3.71 1.40 -1.49
C LEU A 16 3.07 2.59 -0.79
N ALA A 17 3.52 2.96 0.41
CA ALA A 17 3.03 4.13 1.13
C ALA A 17 3.27 5.43 0.36
N TYR A 18 4.48 5.60 -0.18
CA TYR A 18 4.80 6.75 -1.01
C TYR A 18 3.92 6.82 -2.27
N GLY A 19 3.80 5.70 -2.99
CA GLY A 19 2.92 5.59 -4.16
C GLY A 19 1.44 5.86 -3.83
N THR A 20 0.99 5.41 -2.66
CA THR A 20 -0.37 5.66 -2.15
C THR A 20 -0.64 7.16 -2.05
N VAL A 21 0.31 7.95 -1.54
CA VAL A 21 0.19 9.42 -1.46
C VAL A 21 0.14 10.05 -2.86
N LEU A 22 0.95 9.57 -3.80
CA LEU A 22 0.92 10.07 -5.18
C LEU A 22 -0.41 9.77 -5.88
N VAL A 23 -0.98 8.58 -5.66
CA VAL A 23 -2.30 8.21 -6.20
C VAL A 23 -3.40 9.06 -5.58
N PHE A 24 -3.35 9.29 -4.26
CA PHE A 24 -4.29 10.20 -3.59
C PHE A 24 -4.23 11.60 -4.20
N LEU A 25 -3.02 12.16 -4.35
CA LEU A 25 -2.81 13.45 -4.99
C LEU A 25 -3.34 13.49 -6.43
N ALA A 26 -3.19 12.40 -7.19
CA ALA A 26 -3.70 12.30 -8.55
C ALA A 26 -5.23 12.37 -8.59
N PHE A 27 -5.94 11.71 -7.67
CA PHE A 27 -7.40 11.81 -7.56
C PHE A 27 -7.86 13.17 -7.03
N ASP A 28 -7.11 13.76 -6.11
CA ASP A 28 -7.48 15.02 -5.47
C ASP A 28 -7.32 16.25 -6.40
N ARG A 29 -6.35 16.20 -7.33
CA ARG A 29 -6.02 17.32 -8.25
C ARG A 29 -7.19 17.90 -9.04
N ASN A 30 -8.24 17.12 -9.30
CA ASN A 30 -9.41 17.58 -10.06
C ASN A 30 -10.74 17.22 -9.36
N SER A 31 -10.70 17.18 -8.03
CA SER A 31 -11.81 16.79 -7.18
C SER A 31 -12.73 17.97 -6.87
N HIS A 32 -14.04 17.74 -6.88
CA HIS A 32 -15.06 18.74 -6.51
C HIS A 32 -15.64 18.49 -5.11
N SER A 33 -15.34 17.33 -4.51
CA SER A 33 -15.80 16.95 -3.18
C SER A 33 -14.89 15.86 -2.59
N ALA A 34 -14.85 15.75 -1.27
CA ALA A 34 -14.05 14.69 -0.61
C ALA A 34 -14.45 13.28 -1.07
N SER A 35 -15.73 13.08 -1.42
CA SER A 35 -16.24 11.79 -1.95
C SER A 35 -15.60 11.43 -3.30
N ASP A 36 -15.36 12.43 -4.16
CA ASP A 36 -14.74 12.24 -5.48
C ASP A 36 -13.28 11.80 -5.39
N THR A 37 -12.59 12.20 -4.31
CA THR A 37 -11.22 11.70 -4.01
C THR A 37 -11.27 10.34 -3.31
N ILE A 38 -11.99 10.24 -2.19
CA ILE A 38 -11.92 9.09 -1.27
C ILE A 38 -12.49 7.82 -1.89
N ARG A 39 -13.63 7.90 -2.60
CA ARG A 39 -14.30 6.72 -3.14
C ARG A 39 -13.41 5.96 -4.15
N PRO A 40 -12.92 6.58 -5.24
CA PRO A 40 -12.03 5.87 -6.16
C PRO A 40 -10.68 5.51 -5.53
N PHE A 41 -10.17 6.33 -4.60
CA PHE A 41 -8.93 6.03 -3.89
C PHE A 41 -9.03 4.74 -3.06
N VAL A 42 -10.07 4.59 -2.25
CA VAL A 42 -10.26 3.40 -1.41
C VAL A 42 -10.52 2.15 -2.26
N ILE A 43 -11.31 2.29 -3.33
CA ILE A 43 -11.60 1.17 -4.25
C ILE A 43 -10.33 0.66 -4.93
N THR A 44 -9.39 1.55 -5.29
CA THR A 44 -8.15 1.17 -5.97
C THR A 44 -7.05 0.73 -4.99
N MET A 45 -6.82 1.49 -3.91
CA MET A 45 -5.72 1.25 -2.98
C MET A 45 -6.04 0.24 -1.88
N GLY A 46 -7.30 0.12 -1.47
CA GLY A 46 -7.72 -0.82 -0.43
C GLY A 46 -7.34 -2.27 -0.76
N PRO A 47 -7.71 -2.81 -1.94
CA PRO A 47 -7.30 -4.15 -2.35
C PRO A 47 -5.79 -4.34 -2.43
N VAL A 48 -5.05 -3.32 -2.90
CA VAL A 48 -3.57 -3.35 -3.01
C VAL A 48 -2.94 -3.51 -1.63
N TRP A 49 -3.40 -2.76 -0.63
CA TRP A 49 -2.90 -2.86 0.75
C TRP A 49 -3.21 -4.22 1.39
N VAL A 50 -4.41 -4.77 1.15
CA VAL A 50 -4.77 -6.11 1.62
C VAL A 50 -3.79 -7.15 1.09
N LEU A 51 -3.51 -7.14 -0.21
CA LEU A 51 -2.57 -8.07 -0.84
C LEU A 51 -1.13 -7.87 -0.36
N ALA A 52 -0.68 -6.62 -0.22
CA ALA A 52 0.66 -6.31 0.26
C ALA A 52 0.89 -6.81 1.69
N ILE A 53 -0.07 -6.57 2.59
CA ILE A 53 0.01 -7.03 3.98
C ILE A 53 -0.02 -8.56 4.04
N TRP A 54 -0.92 -9.21 3.30
CA TRP A 54 -1.02 -10.67 3.32
C TRP A 54 0.24 -11.34 2.78
N SER A 55 0.79 -10.82 1.68
CA SER A 55 2.03 -11.30 1.08
C SER A 55 3.24 -11.03 1.98
N GLY A 56 3.34 -9.83 2.57
CA GLY A 56 4.39 -9.51 3.54
C GLY A 56 4.32 -10.43 4.76
N ALA A 57 3.13 -10.65 5.32
CA ALA A 57 2.92 -11.53 6.45
C ALA A 57 3.28 -12.99 6.13
N SER A 58 2.96 -13.50 4.93
CA SER A 58 3.31 -14.86 4.52
C SER A 58 4.83 -15.04 4.34
N LEU A 59 5.52 -14.05 3.76
CA LEU A 59 6.97 -14.04 3.60
C LEU A 59 7.70 -13.99 4.95
N LEU A 60 7.18 -13.20 5.89
CA LEU A 60 7.75 -13.09 7.24
C LEU A 60 7.51 -14.36 8.05
N ARG A 61 6.35 -15.02 7.93
CA ARG A 61 6.03 -16.25 8.69
C ARG A 61 6.94 -17.45 8.43
N ARG A 62 7.79 -17.44 7.39
CA ARG A 62 8.68 -18.55 7.03
C ARG A 62 9.88 -18.68 7.99
N HIS A 63 9.62 -19.13 9.23
CA HIS A 63 10.61 -19.60 10.22
C HIS A 63 9.96 -20.24 11.47
N ARG A 64 8.91 -21.03 11.30
CA ARG A 64 8.53 -22.06 12.28
C ARG A 64 8.49 -23.40 11.57
#